data_AF-A0A3D4W6B9-F1
#
_entry.id   AF-A0A3D4W6B9-F1
#
_cell.length_a   1.000
_cell.length_b   1.000
_cell.length_c   1.000
_cell.angle_alpha   90.00
_cell.angle_beta   90.00
_cell.angle_gamma   90.00
#
_symmetry.space_group_name_H-M   'P 1'
#
loop_
_entity.id
_entity.type
_entity.pdbx_description
1 polymer ?
#
loop_
_entity_poly.entity_id
_entity_poly.type
_entity_poly.pdbx_seq_one_letter_code
_entity_poly.pdbx_strand_id
1 'polypeptide(L)' 'GREFFTGQTTDIVLPHDHKKVIGRFHNVTEEVLKNASVSAMEAHKVWSDLSWTVRASILLKAAELISGKYR' A
#
# COMPACT_ATOMS: atom_id res chain seq x y z
N GLY A 1 6.99 0.19 -7.41
CA GLY A 1 6.19 1.43 -7.37
C GLY A 1 7.09 2.61 -7.08
N ARG A 2 6.55 3.84 -7.07
CA ARG A 2 7.26 5.07 -6.68
C ARG A 2 6.69 5.58 -5.36
N GLU A 3 7.54 6.10 -4.49
CA GLU A 3 7.12 6.78 -3.26
C GLU A 3 6.70 8.23 -3.56
N PHE A 4 5.63 8.71 -2.94
CA PHE A 4 5.12 10.08 -3.07
C PHE A 4 5.02 10.74 -1.70
N PHE A 5 5.60 11.92 -1.56
CA PHE A 5 5.63 12.69 -0.32
C PHE A 5 4.98 14.05 -0.55
N THR A 6 3.82 14.29 0.06
CA THR A 6 3.03 15.52 -0.15
C THR A 6 3.40 16.65 0.82
N GLY A 7 4.28 16.38 1.79
CA GLY A 7 4.61 17.30 2.89
C GLY A 7 3.49 17.48 3.94
N GLN A 8 2.23 17.33 3.56
CA GLN A 8 1.09 17.33 4.48
C GLN A 8 1.04 15.98 5.20
N THR A 9 1.33 15.96 6.49
CA THR A 9 1.41 14.72 7.27
C THR A 9 0.38 14.67 8.39
N THR A 10 -0.03 13.46 8.75
CA THR A 10 -0.90 13.17 9.89
C THR A 10 -0.29 12.07 10.75
N ASP A 11 -0.36 12.27 12.06
CA ASP A 11 0.16 11.33 13.05
C ASP A 11 -0.79 10.13 13.20
N ILE A 12 -0.21 8.94 13.32
CA ILE A 12 -0.90 7.72 13.75
C ILE A 12 -0.67 7.60 15.24
N VAL A 13 -1.74 7.76 16.01
CA VAL A 13 -1.70 7.78 17.47
C VAL A 13 -2.29 6.49 18.03
N LEU A 14 -1.74 5.98 19.14
CA LEU A 14 -2.30 4.81 19.80
C LEU A 14 -3.71 5.12 20.36
N PRO A 15 -4.72 4.25 20.09
CA PRO A 15 -6.08 4.49 20.57
C PRO A 15 -6.24 4.33 22.09
N HIS A 16 -5.27 3.70 22.77
CA HIS A 16 -5.28 3.51 24.23
C HIS A 16 -4.30 4.45 24.97
N ASP A 17 -3.42 5.14 24.24
CA ASP A 17 -2.51 6.15 24.78
C ASP A 17 -2.35 7.27 23.75
N HIS A 18 -3.24 8.26 23.83
CA HIS A 18 -3.30 9.35 22.86
C HIS A 18 -2.06 10.28 22.89
N LYS A 19 -1.15 10.11 23.85
CA LYS A 19 0.11 10.85 23.89
C LYS A 19 1.21 10.20 23.04
N LYS A 20 1.02 8.94 22.62
CA LYS A 20 2.02 8.15 21.91
C LYS A 20 1.72 8.08 20.41
N VAL A 21 2.60 8.69 19.62
CA VAL A 21 2.61 8.61 18.16
C VAL A 21 3.45 7.40 17.72
N ILE A 22 2.89 6.56 16.84
CA ILE A 22 3.53 5.33 16.32
C ILE A 22 3.92 5.43 14.84
N GLY A 23 3.53 6.51 14.17
CA GLY A 23 3.90 6.74 12.78
C GLY A 23 3.37 8.07 12.27
N ARG A 24 3.83 8.46 11.09
CA ARG A 24 3.30 9.59 10.32
C ARG A 24 3.11 9.16 8.88
N PHE A 25 2.02 9.59 8.26
CA PHE A 25 1.77 9.34 6.85
C PHE A 25 1.46 10.65 6.13
N HIS A 26 1.69 10.65 4.82
CA HIS A 26 1.39 11.79 3.96
C HIS A 26 -0.07 11.73 3.47
N ASN A 27 -0.79 12.83 3.65
CA ASN A 27 -2.15 12.97 3.13
C ASN A 27 -2.14 13.05 1.62
N VAL A 28 -3.12 12.42 0.99
CA VAL A 28 -3.25 12.39 -0.47
C VAL A 28 -3.73 13.75 -1.00
N THR A 29 -3.18 14.19 -2.12
CA THR A 29 -3.71 15.33 -2.90
C THR A 29 -4.54 14.81 -4.06
N GLU A 30 -5.40 15.66 -4.64
CA GLU A 30 -6.21 15.30 -5.81
C GLU A 30 -5.35 14.85 -6.99
N GLU A 31 -4.20 15.49 -7.20
CA GLU A 31 -3.24 15.13 -8.24
C GLU A 31 -2.67 13.71 -8.04
N VAL A 32 -2.20 13.40 -6.82
CA VAL A 32 -1.67 12.07 -6.49
C VAL A 32 -2.75 11.00 -6.66
N LEU A 33 -4.00 11.31 -6.29
CA LEU A 33 -5.13 10.40 -6.47
C LEU A 33 -5.39 10.09 -7.95
N LYS A 34 -5.45 11.11 -8.81
CA LYS A 34 -5.64 10.95 -10.26
C LYS A 34 -4.50 10.13 -10.88
N ASN A 35 -3.26 10.45 -10.54
CA ASN A 35 -2.09 9.73 -11.04
C ASN A 35 -2.10 8.26 -10.59
N ALA A 36 -2.44 7.98 -9.33
CA ALA A 36 -2.56 6.62 -8.82
C ALA A 36 -3.64 5.81 -9.56
N SER A 37 -4.78 6.44 -9.87
CA SER A 37 -5.86 5.79 -10.64
C SER A 37 -5.40 5.42 -12.06
N VAL A 38 -4.71 6.33 -12.76
CA VAL A 38 -4.20 6.06 -14.12
C VAL A 38 -3.17 4.92 -14.07
N SER A 39 -2.19 4.99 -13.18
CA SER A 39 -1.18 3.95 -13.05
C SER A 39 -1.78 2.58 -12.67
N ALA A 40 -2.81 2.56 -11.83
CA ALA A 40 -3.52 1.32 -11.50
C ALA A 40 -4.23 0.72 -12.72
N MET A 41 -4.88 1.55 -13.54
CA MET A 41 -5.55 1.11 -14.76
C MET A 41 -4.57 0.59 -15.82
N GLU A 42 -3.40 1.20 -15.93
CA GLU A 42 -2.33 0.73 -16.81
C GLU A 42 -1.79 -0.63 -16.35
N ALA A 43 -1.46 -0.75 -15.06
CA ALA A 43 -0.99 -2.01 -14.48
C ALA A 43 -2.04 -3.13 -14.59
N HIS A 44 -3.33 -2.79 -14.47
CA HIS A 44 -4.43 -3.75 -14.58
C HIS A 44 -4.39 -4.50 -15.90
N LYS A 45 -4.08 -3.84 -17.03
CA LYS A 45 -4.05 -4.48 -18.36
C LYS A 45 -3.13 -5.70 -18.40
N VAL A 46 -1.96 -5.61 -17.76
CA VAL A 46 -1.01 -6.72 -17.68
C VAL A 46 -1.43 -7.70 -16.59
N TRP A 47 -1.84 -7.19 -15.43
CA TRP A 47 -2.22 -8.01 -14.28
C TRP A 47 -3.41 -8.94 -14.56
N SER A 48 -4.41 -8.47 -15.31
CA SER A 48 -5.60 -9.24 -15.64
C SER A 48 -5.32 -10.39 -16.62
N ASP A 49 -4.28 -10.26 -17.45
CA ASP A 49 -3.88 -11.26 -18.43
C ASP A 49 -3.02 -12.38 -17.81
N LEU A 50 -2.47 -12.15 -16.62
CA LEU A 50 -1.74 -13.19 -15.90
C LEU A 50 -2.66 -14.35 -15.51
N SER A 51 -2.13 -15.57 -15.69
CA SER A 51 -2.80 -16.78 -15.22
C SER A 51 -3.14 -16.64 -13.73
N TRP A 52 -4.27 -17.22 -13.34
CA TRP A 52 -4.71 -17.17 -11.95
C TRP A 52 -3.70 -17.85 -11.00
N THR A 53 -2.95 -18.86 -11.46
CA THR A 53 -1.95 -19.56 -10.63
C THR A 53 -0.77 -18.66 -10.29
N VAL A 54 -0.32 -17.82 -11.23
CA VAL A 54 0.74 -16.83 -10.98
C VAL A 54 0.26 -15.78 -9.97
N ARG A 55 -0.98 -15.31 -10.10
CA ARG A 55 -1.55 -14.35 -9.14
C ARG A 55 -1.69 -14.96 -7.75
N ALA A 56 -2.09 -16.23 -7.66
CA ALA A 56 -2.21 -16.97 -6.40
C ALA A 56 -0.84 -17.20 -5.73
N SER A 57 0.22 -17.48 -6.49
CA SER A 57 1.56 -17.71 -5.92
C SER A 57 2.13 -16.47 -5.23
N ILE A 58 1.82 -15.28 -5.73
CA ILE A 58 2.19 -14.00 -5.08
C ILE A 58 1.51 -13.88 -3.71
N LEU A 59 0.22 -14.22 -3.60
CA LEU A 59 -0.50 -14.20 -2.33
C LEU A 59 -0.01 -15.28 -1.36
N LEU A 60 0.31 -16.48 -1.87
CA LEU A 60 0.91 -17.53 -1.05
C LEU A 60 2.24 -17.05 -0.45
N LYS A 61 3.07 -16.36 -1.25
CA LYS A 61 4.32 -15.82 -0.74
C LYS A 61 4.11 -14.76 0.34
N ALA A 62 3.12 -13.88 0.16
CA ALA A 62 2.74 -12.90 1.16
C ALA A 62 2.28 -13.57 2.47
N ALA A 63 1.48 -14.64 2.38
CA ALA A 63 1.02 -15.40 3.54
C ALA A 63 2.20 -16.04 4.32
N GLU A 64 3.18 -16.63 3.63
CA GLU A 64 4.40 -17.14 4.27
C GLU A 64 5.16 -16.05 5.03
N LEU A 65 5.32 -14.87 4.42
CA LEU A 65 6.04 -13.74 5.02
C LEU A 65 5.33 -13.24 6.28
N ILE A 66 4.00 -13.14 6.25
CA ILE A 66 3.18 -12.75 7.39
C ILE A 66 3.19 -13.84 8.48
N SER A 67 3.17 -15.12 8.12
CA SER A 67 3.14 -16.21 9.09
C SER A 67 4.46 -16.42 9.83
N GLY A 68 5.58 -16.06 9.21
CA GLY A 68 6.92 -16.25 9.76
C GLY A 68 7.60 -14.92 10.09
N LYS A 69 8.35 -14.41 9.11
CA LYS A 69 9.37 -13.35 9.30
C LYS A 69 8.86 -12.05 9.93
N TYR A 70 7.61 -11.68 9.70
CA TYR A 70 7.06 -10.38 10.10
C TYR A 70 5.96 -10.46 11.15
N ARG A 71 5.81 -11.62 11.81
CA ARG A 71 4.98 -11.79 13.01
C ARG A 71 5.79 -11.54 14.27
#